data_AF-A0A495V857-F1
#
_entry.id   AF-A0A495V857-F1
#
_cell.length_a   1.000
_cell.length_b   1.000
_cell.length_c   1.000
_cell.angle_alpha   90.00
_cell.angle_beta   90.00
_cell.angle_gamma   90.00
#
_symmetry.space_group_name_H-M   'P 1'
#
loop_
_entity.id
_entity.type
_entity.pdbx_description
1 polymer ?
#
loop_
_entity_poly.entity_id
_entity_poly.type
_entity_poly.pdbx_seq_one_letter_code
_entity_poly.pdbx_strand_id
1 'polypeptide(L)'
;METSKLKKFAQAARRSLREQVTAKLALVLGAESAARRERPEAVKKLEEAIKNHGKDQVIERVAYIWFNRFCALRFMDMNRYTRIGVVSPADGQSQPEILAEAKMGHIDEDLADQKTRQHILDLLAGKAPSLDPQGEAYRILLVASCNDWHRAMPFLFQRIDDYTELLMPDGLLAANSILEATREAMTPDACEDVEVIGWLYQFYISEKKDEVFDGLKKNKKITPENIPAATQLFTPHWIVRYLVENSLGRLWLLNRPGSKLIEQMDYYIKPEQPETDFLKIGSPEDIRICDPACGSGHMLTYAFDLLYAIYEEEGYEPAEIPEKILTNNLYGIEIDERAGELAAFALTMKARAKQRRFFNKGVKPNICVLENVRFDEDELKEYTDFVGRDLFTAPLRSTLRQFEEADNFGSLIPPDVTDVDGMLRILESKNVSGQLFISMTHQKVLQALRQADYLSPKYHVVIANPPYMGGKGMNGRLAAWLKDNYSDVKSDLFSAFMVRNTELALPKGQLGFMSPFVWMFISSFEKLRSFLINQKTITSLVQLEYSGFDGATVPICTFTVENAHNPDFGP
;
A
#
# COMPACT_ATOMS: atom_id res chain seq x y z
N MET A 1 4.50 21.33 6.75
CA MET A 1 5.60 20.49 6.24
C MET A 1 6.23 21.13 5.00
N GLU A 2 7.56 21.31 4.96
CA GLU A 2 8.27 21.80 3.77
C GLU A 2 8.48 20.69 2.72
N THR A 3 7.53 20.54 1.79
CA THR A 3 7.54 19.47 0.78
C THR A 3 8.68 19.58 -0.24
N SER A 4 9.22 20.78 -0.48
CA SER A 4 10.30 21.01 -1.47
C SER A 4 11.61 20.29 -1.09
N LYS A 5 11.97 20.30 0.20
CA LYS A 5 13.18 19.61 0.69
C LYS A 5 13.01 18.09 0.57
N LEU A 6 11.87 17.56 1.00
CA LEU A 6 11.52 16.14 0.87
C LEU A 6 11.54 15.68 -0.59
N LYS A 7 11.02 16.51 -1.51
CA LYS A 7 11.03 16.21 -2.95
C LYS A 7 12.43 16.06 -3.51
N LYS A 8 13.30 17.06 -3.26
CA LYS A 8 14.70 17.02 -3.70
C LYS A 8 15.43 15.82 -3.13
N PHE A 9 15.22 15.51 -1.86
CA PHE A 9 15.78 14.33 -1.21
C PHE A 9 15.33 13.05 -1.88
N ALA A 10 14.02 12.79 -2.02
CA ALA A 10 13.52 11.53 -2.56
C ALA A 10 13.98 11.27 -4.01
N GLN A 11 14.02 12.31 -4.85
CA GLN A 11 14.55 12.23 -6.21
C GLN A 11 16.06 11.95 -6.24
N ALA A 12 16.84 12.60 -5.38
CA ALA A 12 18.27 12.33 -5.25
C ALA A 12 18.54 10.92 -4.70
N ALA A 13 17.76 10.50 -3.70
CA ALA A 13 17.82 9.18 -3.09
C ALA A 13 17.56 8.08 -4.12
N ARG A 14 16.51 8.20 -4.96
CA ARG A 14 16.24 7.25 -6.04
C ARG A 14 17.44 7.07 -6.97
N ARG A 15 18.00 8.18 -7.48
CA ARG A 15 19.14 8.13 -8.40
C ARG A 15 20.36 7.48 -7.74
N SER A 16 20.71 7.93 -6.54
CA SER A 16 21.87 7.41 -5.79
C SER A 16 21.71 5.93 -5.43
N LEU A 17 20.56 5.51 -4.92
CA LEU A 17 20.32 4.12 -4.54
C LEU A 17 20.35 3.19 -5.75
N ARG A 18 19.73 3.57 -6.88
CA ARG A 18 19.81 2.77 -8.11
C ARG A 18 21.23 2.64 -8.62
N GLU A 19 22.03 3.71 -8.59
CA GLU A 19 23.44 3.68 -8.98
C GLU A 19 24.25 2.73 -8.08
N GLN A 20 24.10 2.84 -6.76
CA GLN A 20 24.79 2.00 -5.79
C GLN A 20 24.38 0.53 -5.90
N VAL A 21 23.08 0.24 -6.03
CA VAL A 21 22.57 -1.13 -6.25
C VAL A 21 23.07 -1.68 -7.57
N THR A 22 23.18 -0.86 -8.62
CA THR A 22 23.74 -1.29 -9.92
C THR A 22 25.21 -1.69 -9.78
N ALA A 23 26.01 -0.88 -9.09
CA ALA A 23 27.42 -1.18 -8.84
C ALA A 23 27.59 -2.46 -8.01
N LYS A 24 26.81 -2.59 -6.92
CA LYS A 24 26.77 -3.81 -6.09
C LYS A 24 26.38 -5.04 -6.88
N LEU A 25 25.37 -4.92 -7.72
CA LEU A 25 24.89 -6.03 -8.53
C LEU A 25 25.99 -6.56 -9.47
N ALA A 26 26.78 -5.67 -10.07
CA ALA A 26 27.91 -6.08 -10.90
C ALA A 26 28.98 -6.84 -10.09
N LEU A 27 29.28 -6.39 -8.86
CA LEU A 27 30.23 -7.05 -7.97
C LEU A 27 29.74 -8.43 -7.51
N VAL A 28 28.47 -8.52 -7.09
CA VAL A 28 27.85 -9.76 -6.59
C VAL A 28 27.78 -10.84 -7.68
N LEU A 29 27.42 -10.46 -8.91
CA LEU A 29 27.27 -11.40 -10.02
C LEU A 29 28.61 -11.81 -10.66
N GLY A 30 29.72 -11.16 -10.32
CA GLY A 30 31.06 -11.53 -10.82
C GLY A 30 31.37 -13.01 -10.60
N ALA A 31 32.05 -13.65 -11.56
CA ALA A 31 32.29 -15.09 -11.54
C ALA A 31 33.03 -15.57 -10.28
N GLU A 32 34.00 -14.77 -9.81
CA GLU A 32 34.83 -15.06 -8.63
C GLU A 32 34.44 -14.19 -7.41
N SER A 33 33.18 -13.72 -7.34
CA SER A 33 32.74 -12.84 -6.25
C SER A 33 32.74 -13.58 -4.91
N ALA A 34 33.03 -12.85 -3.82
CA ALA A 34 32.91 -13.39 -2.46
C ALA A 34 31.48 -13.85 -2.16
N ALA A 35 30.47 -13.11 -2.65
CA ALA A 35 29.06 -13.44 -2.49
C ALA A 35 28.69 -14.83 -3.04
N ARG A 36 29.26 -15.26 -4.18
CA ARG A 36 29.04 -16.61 -4.73
C ARG A 36 29.62 -17.72 -3.85
N ARG A 37 30.73 -17.45 -3.14
CA ARG A 37 31.36 -18.42 -2.23
C ARG A 37 30.68 -18.46 -0.87
N GLU A 38 30.33 -17.31 -0.33
CA GLU A 38 29.83 -17.16 1.05
C GLU A 38 28.31 -17.32 1.14
N ARG A 39 27.56 -16.91 0.10
CA ARG A 39 26.09 -16.96 0.05
C ARG A 39 25.58 -17.45 -1.31
N PRO A 40 25.91 -18.69 -1.74
CA PRO A 40 25.55 -19.20 -3.07
C PRO A 40 24.04 -19.22 -3.34
N GLU A 41 23.23 -19.60 -2.35
CA GLU A 41 21.75 -19.63 -2.47
C GLU A 41 21.16 -18.22 -2.69
N ALA A 42 21.75 -17.21 -2.06
CA ALA A 42 21.36 -15.82 -2.22
C ALA A 42 21.59 -15.34 -3.66
N VAL A 43 22.76 -15.65 -4.21
CA VAL A 43 23.10 -15.29 -5.59
C VAL A 43 22.21 -16.03 -6.57
N LYS A 44 21.87 -17.30 -6.31
CA LYS A 44 20.94 -18.06 -7.14
C LYS A 44 19.54 -17.41 -7.18
N LYS A 45 18.98 -17.05 -6.02
CA LYS A 45 17.71 -16.31 -5.95
C LYS A 45 17.77 -14.97 -6.70
N LEU A 46 18.90 -14.27 -6.62
CA LEU A 46 19.12 -13.02 -7.36
C LEU A 46 19.09 -13.25 -8.88
N GLU A 47 19.77 -14.30 -9.36
CA GLU A 47 19.78 -14.67 -10.78
C GLU A 47 18.39 -15.08 -11.27
N GLU A 48 17.63 -15.82 -10.47
CA GLU A 48 16.23 -16.18 -10.74
C GLU A 48 15.34 -14.93 -10.82
N ALA A 49 15.47 -14.00 -9.87
CA ALA A 49 14.75 -12.73 -9.88
C ALA A 49 15.06 -11.91 -11.14
N ILE A 50 16.33 -11.84 -11.55
CA ILE A 50 16.76 -11.14 -12.78
C ILE A 50 16.20 -11.83 -14.02
N LYS A 51 16.17 -13.17 -14.04
CA LYS A 51 15.60 -13.94 -15.16
C LYS A 51 14.10 -13.69 -15.30
N ASN A 52 13.38 -13.62 -14.18
CA ASN A 52 11.92 -13.50 -14.18
C ASN A 52 11.43 -12.07 -14.43
N HIS A 53 12.11 -11.06 -13.87
CA HIS A 53 11.64 -9.67 -13.87
C HIS A 53 12.53 -8.71 -14.68
N GLY A 54 13.73 -9.14 -15.04
CA GLY A 54 14.73 -8.30 -15.69
C GLY A 54 15.59 -7.51 -14.70
N LYS A 55 16.83 -7.22 -15.12
CA LYS A 55 17.85 -6.59 -14.29
C LYS A 55 17.43 -5.22 -13.73
N ASP A 56 16.85 -4.37 -14.57
CA ASP A 56 16.46 -3.00 -14.17
C ASP A 56 15.35 -3.01 -13.11
N GLN A 57 14.38 -3.92 -13.23
CA GLN A 57 13.30 -4.07 -12.26
C GLN A 57 13.83 -4.55 -10.91
N VAL A 58 14.78 -5.49 -10.90
CA VAL A 58 15.43 -5.94 -9.66
C VAL A 58 16.20 -4.79 -9.00
N ILE A 59 16.91 -3.96 -9.78
CA ILE A 59 17.62 -2.79 -9.26
C ILE A 59 16.62 -1.80 -8.64
N GLU A 60 15.54 -1.45 -9.35
CA GLU A 60 14.52 -0.53 -8.86
C GLU A 60 13.87 -1.05 -7.58
N ARG A 61 13.48 -2.34 -7.56
CA ARG A 61 12.85 -2.98 -6.39
C ARG A 61 13.76 -2.93 -5.17
N VAL A 62 15.04 -3.31 -5.31
CA VAL A 62 15.98 -3.32 -4.18
C VAL A 62 16.32 -1.91 -3.70
N ALA A 63 16.56 -0.97 -4.63
CA ALA A 63 16.80 0.43 -4.28
C ALA A 63 15.62 0.99 -3.46
N TYR A 64 14.41 0.64 -3.87
CA TYR A 64 13.19 1.06 -3.20
C TYR A 64 13.00 0.42 -1.81
N ILE A 65 13.24 -0.89 -1.69
CA ILE A 65 13.16 -1.59 -0.39
C ILE A 65 14.05 -0.90 0.65
N TRP A 66 15.29 -0.56 0.27
CA TRP A 66 16.20 0.15 1.18
C TRP A 66 15.77 1.58 1.46
N PHE A 67 15.27 2.32 0.46
CA PHE A 67 14.70 3.65 0.65
C PHE A 67 13.57 3.64 1.70
N ASN A 68 12.60 2.75 1.55
CA ASN A 68 11.46 2.65 2.45
C ASN A 68 11.89 2.23 3.87
N ARG A 69 12.79 1.25 4.00
CA ARG A 69 13.31 0.83 5.31
C ARG A 69 14.04 1.95 6.03
N PHE A 70 14.88 2.72 5.33
CA PHE A 70 15.56 3.86 5.92
C PHE A 70 14.59 4.95 6.37
N CYS A 71 13.60 5.29 5.54
CA CYS A 71 12.59 6.28 5.89
C CYS A 71 11.72 5.82 7.07
N ALA A 72 11.30 4.55 7.07
CA ALA A 72 10.50 3.98 8.16
C ALA A 72 11.27 3.93 9.47
N LEU A 73 12.50 3.41 9.49
CA LEU A 73 13.35 3.39 10.68
C LEU A 73 13.61 4.82 11.20
N ARG A 74 13.87 5.77 10.31
CA ARG A 74 14.03 7.18 10.69
C ARG A 74 12.76 7.76 11.30
N PHE A 75 11.59 7.52 10.71
CA PHE A 75 10.31 7.95 11.26
C PHE A 75 10.08 7.38 12.66
N MET A 76 10.41 6.10 12.85
CA MET A 76 10.27 5.41 14.13
C MET A 76 11.24 5.95 15.19
N ASP A 77 12.49 6.26 14.80
CA ASP A 77 13.45 6.91 15.70
C ASP A 77 12.94 8.29 16.15
N MET A 78 12.44 9.12 15.23
CA MET A 78 11.91 10.47 15.55
C MET A 78 10.70 10.43 16.48
N ASN A 79 9.90 9.38 16.40
CA ASN A 79 8.73 9.18 17.26
C ASN A 79 9.01 8.31 18.50
N ARG A 80 10.28 7.96 18.76
CA ARG A 80 10.72 7.11 19.90
C ARG A 80 9.98 5.77 19.95
N TYR A 81 9.73 5.20 18.78
CA TYR A 81 9.14 3.86 18.63
C TYR A 81 10.21 2.77 18.67
N THR A 82 11.44 3.12 18.29
CA THR A 82 12.65 2.36 18.59
C THR A 82 13.18 2.73 19.98
N ARG A 83 13.76 1.76 20.69
CA ARG A 83 14.39 2.01 22.01
C ARG A 83 15.73 2.74 21.87
N ILE A 84 16.46 2.40 20.81
CA ILE A 84 17.78 2.92 20.45
C ILE A 84 17.66 3.35 18.98
N GLY A 85 18.13 4.55 18.65
CA GLY A 85 18.12 5.10 17.30
C GLY A 85 18.88 4.21 16.30
N VAL A 86 18.16 3.62 15.35
CA VAL A 86 18.73 2.69 14.36
C VAL A 86 19.41 3.47 13.23
N VAL A 87 18.75 4.52 12.74
CA VAL A 87 19.26 5.44 11.71
C VAL A 87 19.76 6.74 12.35
N SER A 88 19.18 7.11 13.48
CA SER A 88 19.37 8.40 14.14
C SER A 88 20.48 8.33 15.19
N PRO A 89 21.32 9.39 15.30
CA PRO A 89 22.26 9.51 16.41
C PRO A 89 21.53 9.88 17.72
N ALA A 90 22.18 9.61 18.85
CA ALA A 90 21.83 10.23 20.12
C ALA A 90 22.15 11.74 20.12
N ASP A 91 21.53 12.48 21.03
CA ASP A 91 21.73 13.92 21.16
C ASP A 91 23.22 14.29 21.31
N GLY A 92 23.70 15.17 20.43
CA GLY A 92 25.10 15.62 20.41
C GLY A 92 26.09 14.65 19.75
N GLN A 93 25.62 13.54 19.18
CA GLN A 93 26.45 12.60 18.41
C GLN A 93 26.16 12.67 16.91
N SER A 94 27.06 12.10 16.09
CA SER A 94 26.93 12.04 14.63
C SER A 94 26.69 10.63 14.08
N GLN A 95 27.12 9.60 14.82
CA GLN A 95 26.92 8.21 14.42
C GLN A 95 25.56 7.69 14.90
N PRO A 96 24.93 6.73 14.20
CA PRO A 96 23.70 6.08 14.67
C PRO A 96 23.86 5.54 16.09
N GLU A 97 22.85 5.75 16.93
CA GLU A 97 22.90 5.40 18.36
C GLU A 97 23.15 3.90 18.55
N ILE A 98 22.54 3.05 17.73
CA ILE A 98 22.75 1.60 17.77
C ILE A 98 24.22 1.18 17.58
N LEU A 99 24.98 1.93 16.77
CA LEU A 99 26.41 1.70 16.60
C LEU A 99 27.21 2.23 17.79
N ALA A 100 26.80 3.35 18.36
CA ALA A 100 27.42 3.93 19.56
C ALA A 100 27.33 2.96 20.74
N GLU A 101 26.15 2.39 20.99
CA GLU A 101 25.90 1.41 22.04
C GLU A 101 26.70 0.11 21.81
N ALA A 102 26.73 -0.39 20.57
CA ALA A 102 27.52 -1.58 20.23
C ALA A 102 29.02 -1.38 20.50
N LYS A 103 29.55 -0.17 20.25
CA LYS A 103 30.96 0.18 20.58
C LYS A 103 31.24 0.20 22.07
N MET A 104 30.22 0.46 22.90
CA MET A 104 30.32 0.36 24.36
C MET A 104 30.18 -1.09 24.86
N GLY A 105 29.95 -2.05 23.97
CA GLY A 105 29.78 -3.46 24.30
C GLY A 105 28.33 -3.85 24.58
N HIS A 106 27.36 -2.96 24.28
CA HIS A 106 25.95 -3.20 24.52
C HIS A 106 25.22 -3.48 23.21
N ILE A 107 24.74 -4.72 23.05
CA ILE A 107 23.88 -5.14 21.94
C ILE A 107 22.71 -5.93 22.55
N ASP A 108 21.48 -5.49 22.26
CA ASP A 108 20.25 -6.12 22.76
C ASP A 108 20.24 -7.63 22.39
N GLU A 109 19.94 -8.48 23.37
CA GLU A 109 19.93 -9.94 23.19
C GLU A 109 18.79 -10.41 22.29
N ASP A 110 17.68 -9.66 22.27
CA ASP A 110 16.52 -9.96 21.43
C ASP A 110 16.76 -9.57 19.97
N LEU A 111 17.71 -8.66 19.72
CA LEU A 111 18.02 -8.14 18.38
C LEU A 111 18.84 -9.13 17.54
N ALA A 112 19.80 -9.82 18.16
CA ALA A 112 20.71 -10.71 17.45
C ALA A 112 21.18 -11.88 18.33
N ASP A 113 21.39 -13.04 17.69
CA ASP A 113 21.92 -14.22 18.38
C ASP A 113 23.35 -14.01 18.91
N GLN A 114 23.78 -14.87 19.82
CA GLN A 114 25.09 -14.74 20.48
C GLN A 114 26.25 -14.72 19.47
N LYS A 115 26.17 -15.51 18.40
CA LYS A 115 27.22 -15.59 17.37
C LYS A 115 27.35 -14.28 16.60
N THR A 116 26.21 -13.71 16.19
CA THR A 116 26.14 -12.44 15.47
C THR A 116 26.62 -11.29 16.36
N ARG A 117 26.17 -11.26 17.62
CA ARG A 117 26.63 -10.27 18.62
C ARG A 117 28.15 -10.35 18.83
N GLN A 118 28.70 -11.55 19.00
CA GLN A 118 30.15 -11.72 19.15
C GLN A 118 30.91 -11.27 17.90
N HIS A 119 30.40 -11.57 16.70
CA HIS A 119 31.02 -11.14 15.45
C HIS A 119 31.05 -9.61 15.32
N ILE A 120 29.96 -8.93 15.65
CA ILE A 120 29.91 -7.45 15.70
C ILE A 120 30.95 -6.91 16.67
N LEU A 121 31.04 -7.47 17.88
CA LEU A 121 32.02 -7.03 18.88
C LEU A 121 33.47 -7.29 18.43
N ASP A 122 33.74 -8.41 17.75
CA ASP A 122 35.06 -8.72 17.22
C ASP A 122 35.46 -7.80 16.07
N LEU A 123 34.52 -7.39 15.21
CA LEU A 123 34.73 -6.34 14.21
C LEU A 123 35.09 -5.01 14.87
N LEU A 124 34.28 -4.56 15.84
CA LEU A 124 34.48 -3.29 16.54
C LEU A 124 35.76 -3.26 17.40
N ALA A 125 36.19 -4.42 17.91
CA ALA A 125 37.43 -4.59 18.67
C ALA A 125 38.67 -4.82 17.77
N GLY A 126 38.53 -4.89 16.45
CA GLY A 126 39.64 -5.15 15.52
C GLY A 126 40.19 -6.58 15.59
N LYS A 127 39.40 -7.54 16.10
CA LYS A 127 39.76 -8.97 16.21
C LYS A 127 39.34 -9.76 14.97
N ALA A 128 38.38 -9.25 14.19
CA ALA A 128 37.98 -9.82 12.91
C ALA A 128 38.60 -9.03 11.73
N PRO A 129 39.00 -9.71 10.65
CA PRO A 129 39.57 -9.04 9.47
C PRO A 129 38.48 -8.26 8.72
N SER A 130 38.62 -6.94 8.62
CA SER A 130 37.74 -6.11 7.80
C SER A 130 38.45 -4.82 7.38
N LEU A 131 38.13 -4.34 6.16
CA LEU A 131 38.62 -3.05 5.65
C LEU A 131 37.76 -1.87 6.13
N ASP A 132 36.53 -2.14 6.59
CA ASP A 132 35.62 -1.17 7.19
C ASP A 132 34.85 -1.81 8.36
N PRO A 133 35.53 -2.06 9.51
CA PRO A 133 34.92 -2.83 10.60
C PRO A 133 33.67 -2.16 11.19
N GLN A 134 33.62 -0.83 11.22
CA GLN A 134 32.47 -0.10 11.74
C GLN A 134 31.29 -0.11 10.78
N GLY A 135 31.54 0.11 9.47
CA GLY A 135 30.49 0.02 8.46
C GLY A 135 29.91 -1.39 8.38
N GLU A 136 30.75 -2.43 8.45
CA GLU A 136 30.31 -3.82 8.47
C GLU A 136 29.49 -4.15 9.72
N ALA A 137 29.98 -3.77 10.91
CA ALA A 137 29.23 -3.92 12.16
C ALA A 137 27.86 -3.22 12.09
N TYR A 138 27.81 -1.99 11.56
CA TYR A 138 26.56 -1.25 11.42
C TYR A 138 25.58 -1.89 10.44
N ARG A 139 26.07 -2.43 9.32
CA ARG A 139 25.23 -3.18 8.36
C ARG A 139 24.58 -4.40 9.03
N ILE A 140 25.33 -5.14 9.84
CA ILE A 140 24.80 -6.30 10.58
C ILE A 140 23.74 -5.83 11.59
N LEU A 141 23.98 -4.76 12.34
CA LEU A 141 23.00 -4.19 13.29
C LEU A 141 21.72 -3.72 12.59
N LEU A 142 21.85 -3.09 11.42
CA LEU A 142 20.72 -2.62 10.62
C LEU A 142 19.89 -3.78 10.06
N VAL A 143 20.53 -4.85 9.61
CA VAL A 143 19.87 -6.10 9.17
C VAL A 143 19.15 -6.76 10.34
N ALA A 144 19.81 -6.86 11.49
CA ALA A 144 19.22 -7.40 12.71
C ALA A 144 17.97 -6.59 13.13
N SER A 145 18.04 -5.26 13.04
CA SER A 145 16.91 -4.37 13.32
C SER A 145 15.75 -4.59 12.35
N CYS A 146 16.01 -4.73 11.04
CA CYS A 146 14.98 -5.06 10.07
C CYS A 146 14.33 -6.43 10.39
N ASN A 147 15.13 -7.44 10.72
CA ASN A 147 14.63 -8.78 11.05
C ASN A 147 13.81 -8.80 12.35
N ASP A 148 14.15 -7.96 13.33
CA ASP A 148 13.36 -7.80 14.54
C ASP A 148 11.97 -7.19 14.23
N TRP A 149 11.97 -6.11 13.45
CA TRP A 149 10.74 -5.43 13.03
C TRP A 149 9.84 -6.26 12.11
N HIS A 150 10.38 -7.28 11.42
CA HIS A 150 9.58 -8.25 10.66
C HIS A 150 8.46 -8.86 11.50
N ARG A 151 8.68 -9.08 12.81
CA ARG A 151 7.66 -9.69 13.69
C ARG A 151 6.39 -8.85 13.76
N ALA A 152 6.55 -7.53 13.92
CA ALA A 152 5.43 -6.60 14.04
C ALA A 152 4.93 -6.12 12.67
N MET A 153 5.83 -5.96 11.69
CA MET A 153 5.54 -5.35 10.39
C MET A 153 6.15 -6.19 9.25
N PRO A 154 5.69 -7.44 9.05
CA PRO A 154 6.27 -8.35 8.06
C PRO A 154 6.07 -7.89 6.62
N PHE A 155 5.09 -7.00 6.39
CA PHE A 155 4.81 -6.40 5.08
C PHE A 155 5.96 -5.51 4.61
N LEU A 156 6.51 -4.65 5.48
CA LEU A 156 7.57 -3.69 5.11
C LEU A 156 8.97 -4.26 5.38
N PHE A 157 9.13 -4.88 6.54
CA PHE A 157 10.38 -5.51 6.95
C PHE A 157 10.31 -7.00 6.62
N GLN A 158 10.19 -7.34 5.34
CA GLN A 158 10.29 -8.73 4.90
C GLN A 158 11.59 -9.33 5.46
N ARG A 159 11.55 -10.58 5.97
CA ARG A 159 12.77 -11.31 6.33
C ARG A 159 13.69 -11.20 5.14
N ILE A 160 14.87 -10.62 5.36
CA ILE A 160 15.67 -10.13 4.25
C ILE A 160 15.90 -11.28 3.29
N ASP A 161 15.31 -11.17 2.09
CA ASP A 161 15.65 -12.05 0.99
C ASP A 161 17.15 -11.97 0.83
N ASP A 162 17.83 -13.12 0.84
CA ASP A 162 19.28 -13.14 0.99
C ASP A 162 19.99 -12.20 -0.01
N TYR A 163 19.42 -12.03 -1.22
CA TYR A 163 19.97 -11.14 -2.22
C TYR A 163 19.72 -9.65 -1.98
N THR A 164 18.64 -9.25 -1.32
CA THR A 164 18.38 -7.83 -1.02
C THR A 164 19.42 -7.28 -0.05
N GLU A 165 19.94 -8.12 0.84
CA GLU A 165 21.08 -7.83 1.72
C GLU A 165 22.39 -7.66 0.95
N LEU A 166 22.66 -8.58 0.01
CA LEU A 166 23.85 -8.55 -0.85
C LEU A 166 23.95 -7.23 -1.63
N LEU A 167 22.80 -6.65 -1.94
CA LEU A 167 22.66 -5.43 -2.72
C LEU A 167 22.41 -4.18 -1.86
N MET A 168 22.51 -4.27 -0.54
CA MET A 168 22.40 -3.10 0.34
C MET A 168 23.49 -2.06 0.02
N PRO A 169 23.14 -0.76 -0.03
CA PRO A 169 24.09 0.34 -0.29
C PRO A 169 25.31 0.34 0.64
N ASP A 170 26.46 0.77 0.12
CA ASP A 170 27.70 0.92 0.90
C ASP A 170 27.82 2.30 1.54
N GLY A 171 28.84 2.48 2.39
CA GLY A 171 29.20 3.80 2.91
C GLY A 171 28.10 4.45 3.74
N LEU A 172 27.25 3.66 4.40
CA LEU A 172 26.10 4.15 5.17
C LEU A 172 26.47 5.09 6.32
N LEU A 173 27.73 5.08 6.77
CA LEU A 173 28.28 5.95 7.81
C LEU A 173 29.01 7.19 7.24
N ALA A 174 29.13 7.32 5.91
CA ALA A 174 29.79 8.46 5.29
C ALA A 174 28.96 9.75 5.42
N ALA A 175 29.63 10.90 5.41
CA ALA A 175 28.98 12.21 5.53
C ALA A 175 28.05 12.56 4.36
N ASN A 176 28.25 11.96 3.18
CA ASN A 176 27.39 12.10 2.00
C ASN A 176 26.52 10.85 1.77
N SER A 177 26.31 10.04 2.81
CA SER A 177 25.52 8.80 2.72
C SER A 177 24.03 9.06 2.54
N ILE A 178 23.32 8.04 2.05
CA ILE A 178 21.86 8.07 1.99
C ILE A 178 21.22 8.24 3.38
N LEU A 179 21.84 7.71 4.44
CA LEU A 179 21.32 7.85 5.80
C LEU A 179 21.45 9.27 6.32
N GLU A 180 22.56 9.97 6.03
CA GLU A 180 22.69 11.38 6.36
C GLU A 180 21.63 12.21 5.62
N ALA A 181 21.48 12.00 4.32
CA ALA A 181 20.45 12.67 3.53
C ALA A 181 19.02 12.38 4.07
N THR A 182 18.77 11.15 4.55
CA THR A 182 17.50 10.77 5.18
C THR A 182 17.28 11.54 6.48
N ARG A 183 18.31 11.65 7.34
CA ARG A 183 18.23 12.41 8.60
C ARG A 183 17.99 13.90 8.37
N GLU A 184 18.65 14.48 7.37
CA GLU A 184 18.49 15.89 7.01
C GLU A 184 17.08 16.21 6.46
N ALA A 185 16.52 15.31 5.65
CA ALA A 185 15.21 15.50 5.04
C ALA A 185 14.07 15.24 6.03
N MET A 186 14.19 14.19 6.84
CA MET A 186 13.18 13.77 7.81
C MET A 186 13.50 14.34 9.20
N THR A 187 13.25 15.63 9.34
CA THR A 187 13.35 16.36 10.62
C THR A 187 12.24 15.94 11.59
N PRO A 188 12.33 16.26 12.89
CA PRO A 188 11.25 16.02 13.85
C PRO A 188 9.90 16.56 13.36
N ASP A 189 9.83 17.81 12.91
CA ASP A 189 8.61 18.44 12.38
C ASP A 189 8.08 17.73 11.13
N ALA A 190 8.96 17.21 10.27
CA ALA A 190 8.52 16.45 9.10
C ALA A 190 7.97 15.07 9.49
N CYS A 191 8.40 14.51 10.62
CA CYS A 191 7.98 13.19 11.11
C CYS A 191 6.84 13.25 12.13
N GLU A 192 6.22 14.41 12.35
CA GLU A 192 5.07 14.54 13.25
C GLU A 192 3.86 13.75 12.74
N ASP A 193 3.62 13.80 11.43
CA ASP A 193 2.59 13.00 10.76
C ASP A 193 3.23 11.94 9.86
N VAL A 194 2.67 10.72 9.88
CA VAL A 194 3.09 9.62 9.03
C VAL A 194 2.81 9.86 7.54
N GLU A 195 1.97 10.84 7.20
CA GLU A 195 1.77 11.29 5.81
C GLU A 195 3.10 11.61 5.09
N VAL A 196 4.16 12.02 5.82
CA VAL A 196 5.49 12.27 5.24
C VAL A 196 6.02 11.09 4.43
N ILE A 197 5.70 9.86 4.84
CA ILE A 197 6.10 8.63 4.15
C ILE A 197 5.41 8.53 2.79
N GLY A 198 4.13 8.90 2.74
CA GLY A 198 3.37 8.97 1.49
C GLY A 198 3.94 10.01 0.52
N TRP A 199 4.36 11.17 1.03
CA TRP A 199 5.03 12.21 0.23
C TRP A 199 6.38 11.76 -0.31
N LEU A 200 7.21 11.14 0.53
CA LEU A 200 8.51 10.62 0.14
C LEU A 200 8.39 9.61 -1.01
N TYR A 201 7.41 8.71 -0.94
CA TYR A 201 7.11 7.76 -2.00
C TYR A 201 6.75 8.43 -3.33
N GLN A 202 5.80 9.37 -3.29
CA GLN A 202 5.37 10.09 -4.48
C GLN A 202 6.53 10.84 -5.13
N PHE A 203 7.37 11.49 -4.33
CA PHE A 203 8.53 12.20 -4.85
C PHE A 203 9.58 11.25 -5.39
N TYR A 204 9.79 10.10 -4.75
CA TYR A 204 10.69 9.06 -5.23
C TYR A 204 10.31 8.61 -6.64
N ILE A 205 9.03 8.30 -6.90
CA ILE A 205 8.57 7.79 -8.20
C ILE A 205 8.36 8.88 -9.26
N SER A 206 8.43 10.17 -8.90
CA SER A 206 8.11 11.29 -9.78
C SER A 206 8.94 11.34 -11.08
N GLU A 207 10.24 11.07 -11.03
CA GLU A 207 11.08 11.04 -12.23
C GLU A 207 10.70 9.86 -13.15
N LYS A 208 10.34 8.71 -12.57
CA LYS A 208 9.86 7.55 -13.32
C LYS A 208 8.53 7.85 -14.00
N LYS A 209 7.64 8.57 -13.32
CA LYS A 209 6.40 9.07 -13.91
C LYS A 209 6.70 9.93 -15.14
N ASP A 210 7.58 10.93 -15.02
CA ASP A 210 7.95 11.80 -16.15
C ASP A 210 8.51 10.99 -17.34
N GLU A 211 9.37 9.99 -17.08
CA GLU A 211 9.88 9.06 -18.11
C GLU A 211 8.74 8.33 -18.86
N VAL A 212 7.74 7.84 -18.13
CA VAL A 212 6.57 7.14 -18.71
C VAL A 212 5.73 8.09 -19.55
N PHE A 213 5.47 9.30 -19.07
CA PHE A 213 4.71 10.32 -19.80
C PHE A 213 5.45 10.80 -21.06
N ASP A 214 6.78 10.91 -21.04
CA ASP A 214 7.57 11.19 -22.23
C ASP A 214 7.56 10.02 -23.24
N GLY A 215 7.43 8.78 -22.74
CA GLY A 215 7.16 7.61 -23.57
C GLY A 215 5.83 7.70 -24.30
N LEU A 216 4.76 8.13 -23.62
CA LEU A 216 3.43 8.33 -24.20
C LEU A 216 3.46 9.36 -25.34
N LYS A 217 4.18 10.47 -25.19
CA LYS A 217 4.37 11.48 -26.26
C LYS A 217 5.02 10.89 -27.51
N LYS A 218 5.75 9.78 -27.36
CA LYS A 218 6.38 9.01 -28.45
C LYS A 218 5.54 7.78 -28.86
N ASN A 219 4.25 7.76 -28.52
CA ASN A 219 3.30 6.67 -28.78
C ASN A 219 3.68 5.31 -28.15
N LYS A 220 4.51 5.28 -27.10
CA LYS A 220 4.76 4.06 -26.33
C LYS A 220 3.62 3.85 -25.34
N LYS A 221 2.97 2.68 -25.37
CA LYS A 221 1.90 2.32 -24.43
C LYS A 221 2.45 2.04 -23.04
N ILE A 222 1.63 2.26 -22.02
CA ILE A 222 1.99 1.95 -20.63
C ILE A 222 1.90 0.43 -20.44
N THR A 223 3.05 -0.18 -20.15
CA THR A 223 3.15 -1.60 -19.77
C THR A 223 2.74 -1.80 -18.30
N PRO A 224 2.33 -3.02 -17.88
CA PRO A 224 1.87 -3.30 -16.52
C PRO A 224 2.79 -2.75 -15.42
N GLU A 225 4.10 -2.96 -15.56
CA GLU A 225 5.11 -2.49 -14.61
C GLU A 225 5.25 -0.95 -14.52
N ASN A 226 4.70 -0.22 -15.49
CA ASN A 226 4.67 1.25 -15.52
C ASN A 226 3.29 1.82 -15.17
N ILE A 227 2.25 0.99 -14.97
CA ILE A 227 0.92 1.46 -14.57
C ILE A 227 1.00 2.27 -13.26
N PRO A 228 1.62 1.75 -12.16
CA PRO A 228 1.70 2.51 -10.90
C PRO A 228 2.30 3.91 -11.08
N ALA A 229 3.42 4.00 -11.80
CA ALA A 229 4.08 5.28 -12.04
C ALA A 229 3.21 6.25 -12.86
N ALA A 230 2.44 5.75 -13.83
CA ALA A 230 1.57 6.57 -14.66
C ALA A 230 0.33 7.08 -13.91
N THR A 231 -0.21 6.28 -13.00
CA THR A 231 -1.51 6.54 -12.36
C THR A 231 -1.40 7.08 -10.94
N GLN A 232 -0.20 7.12 -10.33
CA GLN A 232 -0.02 7.67 -8.99
C GLN A 232 -0.32 9.17 -8.96
N LEU A 233 -1.34 9.55 -8.18
CA LEU A 233 -1.77 10.92 -7.97
C LEU A 233 -2.00 11.17 -6.48
N PHE A 234 -1.52 12.32 -6.01
CA PHE A 234 -1.70 12.72 -4.63
C PHE A 234 -3.11 13.26 -4.41
N THR A 235 -3.70 12.88 -3.29
CA THR A 235 -4.97 13.44 -2.82
C THR A 235 -4.68 14.47 -1.74
N PRO A 236 -4.97 15.75 -1.98
CA PRO A 236 -4.80 16.82 -0.99
C PRO A 236 -5.54 16.52 0.30
N HIS A 237 -4.93 16.91 1.42
CA HIS A 237 -5.48 16.61 2.74
C HIS A 237 -6.94 17.11 2.88
N TRP A 238 -7.28 18.30 2.37
CA TRP A 238 -8.66 18.78 2.40
C TRP A 238 -9.62 17.93 1.54
N ILE A 239 -9.18 17.36 0.41
CA ILE A 239 -9.99 16.45 -0.42
C ILE A 239 -10.18 15.13 0.32
N VAL A 240 -9.12 14.61 0.94
CA VAL A 240 -9.20 13.43 1.80
C VAL A 240 -10.25 13.63 2.89
N ARG A 241 -10.17 14.75 3.62
CA ARG A 241 -11.14 15.10 4.66
C ARG A 241 -12.55 15.20 4.10
N TYR A 242 -12.74 15.98 3.03
CA TYR A 242 -14.04 16.10 2.36
C TYR A 242 -14.64 14.74 2.00
N LEU A 243 -13.87 13.84 1.37
CA LEU A 243 -14.36 12.53 0.94
C LEU A 243 -14.76 11.66 2.13
N VAL A 244 -13.93 11.59 3.17
CA VAL A 244 -14.17 10.77 4.35
C VAL A 244 -15.32 11.32 5.21
N GLU A 245 -15.33 12.62 5.47
CA GLU A 245 -16.37 13.28 6.26
C GLU A 245 -17.75 13.16 5.58
N ASN A 246 -17.81 13.35 4.25
CA ASN A 246 -19.07 13.25 3.48
C ASN A 246 -19.46 11.83 3.05
N SER A 247 -18.71 10.80 3.49
CA SER A 247 -19.07 9.39 3.26
C SER A 247 -19.17 8.61 4.57
N LEU A 248 -18.06 8.37 5.27
CA LEU A 248 -18.02 7.74 6.59
C LEU A 248 -18.73 8.61 7.64
N GLY A 249 -18.36 9.90 7.73
CA GLY A 249 -18.99 10.82 8.68
C GLY A 249 -20.49 10.97 8.41
N ARG A 250 -20.86 11.09 7.13
CA ARG A 250 -22.26 11.09 6.68
C ARG A 250 -23.02 9.85 7.13
N LEU A 251 -22.50 8.65 6.86
CA LEU A 251 -23.14 7.39 7.26
C LEU A 251 -23.35 7.34 8.79
N TRP A 252 -22.35 7.78 9.55
CA TRP A 252 -22.43 7.86 11.01
C TRP A 252 -23.53 8.82 11.47
N LEU A 253 -23.52 10.07 10.98
CA LEU A 253 -24.47 11.11 11.37
C LEU A 253 -25.91 10.79 10.97
N LEU A 254 -26.14 10.09 9.86
CA LEU A 254 -27.48 9.58 9.51
C LEU A 254 -27.99 8.61 10.59
N ASN A 255 -27.11 7.74 11.11
CA ASN A 255 -27.45 6.76 12.15
C ASN A 255 -27.40 7.31 13.59
N ARG A 256 -26.71 8.44 13.80
CA ARG A 256 -26.58 9.16 15.08
C ARG A 256 -26.74 10.67 14.88
N PRO A 257 -27.96 11.19 14.59
CA PRO A 257 -28.15 12.62 14.28
C PRO A 257 -27.75 13.60 15.39
N GLY A 258 -27.65 13.12 16.64
CA GLY A 258 -27.22 13.91 17.80
C GLY A 258 -25.72 13.84 18.11
N SER A 259 -24.92 13.16 17.29
CA SER A 259 -23.46 13.06 17.46
C SER A 259 -22.80 14.44 17.40
N LYS A 260 -21.81 14.65 18.28
CA LYS A 260 -21.04 15.90 18.34
C LYS A 260 -19.86 15.89 17.38
N LEU A 261 -19.56 14.76 16.74
CA LEU A 261 -18.46 14.64 15.80
C LEU A 261 -18.57 15.61 14.61
N ILE A 262 -19.78 16.09 14.32
CA ILE A 262 -19.99 17.16 13.33
C ILE A 262 -19.16 18.42 13.61
N GLU A 263 -18.82 18.69 14.87
CA GLU A 263 -17.97 19.82 15.28
C GLU A 263 -16.48 19.63 14.88
N GLN A 264 -16.08 18.41 14.54
CA GLN A 264 -14.71 18.04 14.13
C GLN A 264 -14.59 17.81 12.62
N MET A 265 -15.70 17.89 11.87
CA MET A 265 -15.78 17.62 10.44
C MET A 265 -15.98 18.92 9.65
N ASP A 266 -14.90 19.69 9.50
CA ASP A 266 -14.90 21.04 8.89
C ASP A 266 -15.40 21.07 7.43
N TYR A 267 -15.29 19.95 6.71
CA TYR A 267 -15.66 19.79 5.31
C TYR A 267 -16.97 19.02 5.12
N TYR A 268 -17.66 18.62 6.21
CA TYR A 268 -18.95 17.95 6.13
C TYR A 268 -20.06 18.89 5.65
N ILE A 269 -20.83 18.43 4.67
CA ILE A 269 -21.97 19.13 4.11
C ILE A 269 -23.24 18.51 4.66
N LYS A 270 -23.96 19.29 5.47
CA LYS A 270 -25.22 18.86 6.08
C LYS A 270 -26.30 18.68 4.99
N PRO A 271 -27.09 17.60 5.04
CA PRO A 271 -28.31 17.50 4.25
C PRO A 271 -29.23 18.70 4.50
N GLU A 272 -29.87 19.19 3.45
CA GLU A 272 -30.87 20.27 3.59
C GLU A 272 -32.17 19.76 4.24
N GLN A 273 -32.53 18.51 3.98
CA GLN A 273 -33.72 17.85 4.53
C GLN A 273 -33.34 16.59 5.31
N PRO A 274 -34.10 16.22 6.35
CA PRO A 274 -33.91 14.96 7.04
C PRO A 274 -34.12 13.76 6.10
N GLU A 275 -33.09 12.95 5.93
CA GLU A 275 -33.15 11.70 5.17
C GLU A 275 -33.56 10.55 6.10
N THR A 276 -34.51 9.71 5.67
CA THR A 276 -35.04 8.61 6.50
C THR A 276 -34.67 7.21 5.96
N ASP A 277 -34.48 7.11 4.64
CA ASP A 277 -34.14 5.88 3.96
C ASP A 277 -32.64 5.81 3.64
N PHE A 278 -31.88 5.20 4.54
CA PHE A 278 -30.42 5.08 4.46
C PHE A 278 -29.94 3.76 5.06
N LEU A 279 -28.70 3.37 4.76
CA LEU A 279 -28.07 2.16 5.30
C LEU A 279 -27.95 2.25 6.82
N LYS A 280 -28.52 1.26 7.53
CA LYS A 280 -28.51 1.21 9.00
C LYS A 280 -27.27 0.47 9.51
N ILE A 281 -26.64 1.03 10.54
CA ILE A 281 -25.50 0.43 11.26
C ILE A 281 -25.80 0.39 12.75
N GLY A 282 -25.43 -0.71 13.41
CA GLY A 282 -25.67 -0.89 14.84
C GLY A 282 -24.56 -0.28 15.69
N SER A 283 -23.32 -0.54 15.28
CA SER A 283 -22.10 -0.22 16.02
C SER A 283 -20.98 0.26 15.09
N PRO A 284 -19.93 0.90 15.62
CA PRO A 284 -18.73 1.22 14.85
C PRO A 284 -18.08 -0.02 14.21
N GLU A 285 -18.09 -1.21 14.85
CA GLU A 285 -17.52 -2.44 14.29
C GLU A 285 -18.18 -2.91 13.00
N ASP A 286 -19.45 -2.56 12.77
CA ASP A 286 -20.18 -2.96 11.56
C ASP A 286 -19.63 -2.27 10.31
N ILE A 287 -19.03 -1.08 10.46
CA ILE A 287 -18.65 -0.21 9.34
C ILE A 287 -17.40 -0.73 8.65
N ARG A 288 -17.54 -1.23 7.43
CA ARG A 288 -16.38 -1.55 6.56
C ARG A 288 -16.17 -0.43 5.54
N ILE A 289 -14.99 0.18 5.54
CA ILE A 289 -14.56 1.18 4.58
C ILE A 289 -13.43 0.65 3.71
N CYS A 290 -13.55 0.84 2.39
CA CYS A 290 -12.56 0.42 1.41
C CYS A 290 -12.02 1.59 0.60
N ASP A 291 -10.70 1.61 0.42
CA ASP A 291 -10.05 2.33 -0.67
C ASP A 291 -9.48 1.34 -1.69
N PRO A 292 -10.14 1.15 -2.86
CA PRO A 292 -9.75 0.15 -3.84
C PRO A 292 -8.58 0.59 -4.74
N ALA A 293 -7.97 1.74 -4.49
CA ALA A 293 -6.74 2.19 -5.15
C ALA A 293 -5.93 3.02 -4.14
N CYS A 294 -5.60 2.40 -3.01
CA CYS A 294 -5.26 3.14 -1.80
C CYS A 294 -3.92 3.88 -1.85
N GLY A 295 -3.03 3.54 -2.79
CA GLY A 295 -1.68 4.06 -2.82
C GLY A 295 -1.00 3.87 -1.47
N SER A 296 -0.39 4.93 -0.95
CA SER A 296 0.23 4.95 0.39
C SER A 296 -0.75 5.17 1.55
N GLY A 297 -2.06 5.09 1.32
CA GLY A 297 -3.07 5.01 2.38
C GLY A 297 -3.55 6.34 2.99
N HIS A 298 -3.32 7.49 2.35
CA HIS A 298 -3.70 8.81 2.88
C HIS A 298 -5.19 8.92 3.26
N MET A 299 -6.07 8.34 2.45
CA MET A 299 -7.51 8.32 2.77
C MET A 299 -7.82 7.43 3.98
N LEU A 300 -7.13 6.29 4.09
CA LEU A 300 -7.30 5.35 5.20
C LEU A 300 -6.72 5.90 6.51
N THR A 301 -5.66 6.70 6.48
CA THR A 301 -5.08 7.31 7.70
C THR A 301 -6.01 8.35 8.31
N TYR A 302 -6.71 9.15 7.50
CA TYR A 302 -7.72 10.06 8.02
C TYR A 302 -9.02 9.34 8.42
N ALA A 303 -9.43 8.30 7.67
CA ALA A 303 -10.53 7.43 8.08
C ALA A 303 -10.26 6.75 9.44
N PHE A 304 -9.01 6.38 9.72
CA PHE A 304 -8.60 5.89 11.04
C PHE A 304 -8.89 6.91 12.14
N ASP A 305 -8.55 8.19 11.94
CA ASP A 305 -8.77 9.23 12.94
C ASP A 305 -10.27 9.46 13.19
N LEU A 306 -11.07 9.52 12.12
CA LEU A 306 -12.52 9.70 12.26
C LEU A 306 -13.17 8.48 12.94
N LEU A 307 -12.77 7.26 12.57
CA LEU A 307 -13.22 6.06 13.26
C LEU A 307 -12.81 6.08 14.73
N TYR A 308 -11.58 6.50 15.06
CA TYR A 308 -11.14 6.61 16.44
C TYR A 308 -12.07 7.52 17.25
N ALA A 309 -12.42 8.69 16.71
CA ALA A 309 -13.37 9.60 17.34
C ALA A 309 -14.79 8.99 17.47
N ILE A 310 -15.23 8.21 16.48
CA ILE A 310 -16.50 7.46 16.53
C ILE A 310 -16.50 6.44 17.68
N TYR A 311 -15.46 5.61 17.78
CA TYR A 311 -15.34 4.62 18.86
C TYR A 311 -15.26 5.30 20.24
N GLU A 312 -14.54 6.42 20.35
CA GLU A 312 -14.44 7.17 21.60
C GLU A 312 -15.79 7.79 22.01
N GLU A 313 -16.56 8.33 21.06
CA GLU A 313 -17.92 8.86 21.32
C GLU A 313 -18.90 7.76 21.80
N GLU A 314 -18.81 6.55 21.26
CA GLU A 314 -19.61 5.40 21.70
C GLU A 314 -19.09 4.76 23.01
N GLY A 315 -18.04 5.33 23.62
CA GLY A 315 -17.56 4.95 24.96
C GLY A 315 -16.59 3.78 25.00
N TYR A 316 -15.91 3.47 23.89
CA TYR A 316 -14.89 2.42 23.87
C TYR A 316 -13.61 2.84 24.60
N GLU A 317 -12.94 1.88 25.23
CA GLU A 317 -11.66 2.09 25.90
C GLU A 317 -10.57 2.46 24.88
N PRO A 318 -9.90 3.62 25.01
CA PRO A 318 -8.87 4.10 24.07
C PRO A 318 -7.78 3.08 23.70
N ALA A 319 -7.45 2.17 24.62
CA ALA A 319 -6.45 1.13 24.43
C ALA A 319 -6.90 -0.03 23.51
N GLU A 320 -8.19 -0.17 23.24
CA GLU A 320 -8.75 -1.23 22.37
C GLU A 320 -9.12 -0.72 20.98
N ILE A 321 -9.36 0.59 20.85
CA ILE A 321 -9.84 1.22 19.62
C ILE A 321 -8.92 0.91 18.41
N PRO A 322 -7.58 1.05 18.47
CA PRO A 322 -6.74 0.84 17.28
C PRO A 322 -6.81 -0.58 16.72
N GLU A 323 -6.89 -1.59 17.59
CA GLU A 323 -7.03 -2.99 17.21
C GLU A 323 -8.39 -3.25 16.55
N LYS A 324 -9.47 -2.68 17.09
CA LYS A 324 -10.81 -2.77 16.48
C LYS A 324 -10.86 -2.14 15.10
N ILE A 325 -10.30 -0.94 14.94
CA ILE A 325 -10.28 -0.22 13.65
C ILE A 325 -9.55 -1.02 12.57
N LEU A 326 -8.36 -1.52 12.87
CA LEU A 326 -7.54 -2.23 11.89
C LEU A 326 -8.06 -3.65 11.59
N THR A 327 -8.84 -4.24 12.49
CA THR A 327 -9.43 -5.58 12.31
C THR A 327 -10.75 -5.51 11.55
N ASN A 328 -11.63 -4.58 11.92
CA ASN A 328 -13.02 -4.59 11.49
C ASN A 328 -13.29 -3.61 10.35
N ASN A 329 -12.63 -2.45 10.35
CA ASN A 329 -13.12 -1.28 9.62
C ASN A 329 -12.36 -0.98 8.33
N LEU A 330 -11.04 -0.80 8.40
CA LEU A 330 -10.26 -0.26 7.29
C LEU A 330 -9.80 -1.36 6.33
N TYR A 331 -10.03 -1.17 5.03
CA TYR A 331 -9.56 -2.04 3.95
C TYR A 331 -8.92 -1.19 2.84
N GLY A 332 -7.79 -1.63 2.32
CA GLY A 332 -7.12 -1.00 1.18
C GLY A 332 -6.73 -2.03 0.13
N ILE A 333 -6.81 -1.65 -1.15
CA ILE A 333 -6.40 -2.49 -2.28
C ILE A 333 -5.46 -1.69 -3.16
N GLU A 334 -4.34 -2.29 -3.54
CA GLU A 334 -3.28 -1.66 -4.32
C GLU A 334 -2.61 -2.68 -5.25
N ILE A 335 -2.13 -2.24 -6.42
CA ILE A 335 -1.37 -3.09 -7.36
C ILE A 335 0.14 -2.94 -7.16
N ASP A 336 0.59 -1.81 -6.62
CA ASP A 336 2.00 -1.57 -6.32
C ASP A 336 2.35 -2.01 -4.90
N GLU A 337 3.07 -3.15 -4.80
CA GLU A 337 3.59 -3.72 -3.54
C GLU A 337 4.13 -2.63 -2.60
N ARG A 338 4.96 -1.77 -3.18
CA ARG A 338 5.62 -0.64 -2.55
C ARG A 338 4.69 0.35 -1.88
N ALA A 339 3.62 0.76 -2.58
CA ALA A 339 2.64 1.68 -2.05
C ALA A 339 1.78 1.01 -0.96
N GLY A 340 1.39 -0.26 -1.17
CA GLY A 340 0.66 -1.05 -0.19
C GLY A 340 1.43 -1.27 1.12
N GLU A 341 2.74 -1.54 1.05
CA GLU A 341 3.61 -1.63 2.24
C GLU A 341 3.59 -0.33 3.06
N LEU A 342 3.61 0.82 2.38
CA LEU A 342 3.56 2.11 3.04
C LEU A 342 2.18 2.44 3.63
N ALA A 343 1.09 2.03 2.97
CA ALA A 343 -0.25 2.15 3.54
C ALA A 343 -0.38 1.33 4.83
N ALA A 344 0.11 0.08 4.82
CA ALA A 344 0.13 -0.76 6.02
C ALA A 344 1.04 -0.17 7.12
N PHE A 345 2.20 0.37 6.76
CA PHE A 345 3.07 1.06 7.70
C PHE A 345 2.38 2.28 8.32
N ALA A 346 1.76 3.13 7.50
CA ALA A 346 1.09 4.34 7.94
C ALA A 346 -0.02 4.04 8.95
N LEU A 347 -0.89 3.08 8.65
CA LEU A 347 -1.95 2.62 9.56
C LEU A 347 -1.40 2.05 10.86
N THR A 348 -0.32 1.27 10.79
CA THR A 348 0.36 0.74 11.99
C THR A 348 0.92 1.87 12.85
N MET A 349 1.48 2.92 12.25
CA MET A 349 1.98 4.09 12.99
C MET A 349 0.86 4.90 13.62
N LYS A 350 -0.29 5.09 12.95
CA LYS A 350 -1.49 5.72 13.53
C LYS A 350 -1.97 4.95 14.76
N ALA A 351 -2.03 3.63 14.66
CA ALA A 351 -2.37 2.77 15.79
C ALA A 351 -1.35 2.85 16.94
N ARG A 352 -0.05 2.80 16.62
CA ARG A 352 1.02 2.93 17.61
C ARG A 352 1.05 4.29 18.31
N ALA A 353 0.69 5.36 17.61
CA ALA A 353 0.59 6.71 18.19
C ALA A 353 -0.51 6.79 19.26
N LYS A 354 -1.63 6.08 19.06
CA LYS A 354 -2.75 6.02 20.01
C LYS A 354 -2.54 4.98 21.12
N GLN A 355 -1.83 3.87 20.83
CA GLN A 355 -1.59 2.79 21.78
C GLN A 355 -0.11 2.39 21.85
N ARG A 356 0.54 2.69 22.98
CA ARG A 356 1.99 2.52 23.16
C ARG A 356 2.51 1.09 22.96
N ARG A 357 1.71 0.08 23.28
CA ARG A 357 2.10 -1.35 23.20
C ARG A 357 1.54 -2.04 21.94
N PHE A 358 1.07 -1.28 20.95
CA PHE A 358 0.37 -1.81 19.77
C PHE A 358 1.16 -2.91 19.05
N PHE A 359 2.48 -2.75 18.88
CA PHE A 359 3.31 -3.76 18.20
C PHE A 359 3.25 -5.17 18.82
N ASN A 360 2.95 -5.29 20.11
CA ASN A 360 2.87 -6.58 20.79
C ASN A 360 1.56 -7.35 20.48
N LYS A 361 0.58 -6.70 19.86
CA LYS A 361 -0.72 -7.30 19.54
C LYS A 361 -0.67 -8.21 18.31
N GLY A 362 0.30 -8.02 17.42
CA GLY A 362 0.40 -8.80 16.18
C GLY A 362 -0.72 -8.52 15.16
N VAL A 363 -1.44 -7.41 15.33
CA VAL A 363 -2.52 -6.97 14.42
C VAL A 363 -1.91 -6.45 13.13
N LYS A 364 -2.42 -6.91 12.00
CA LYS A 364 -1.99 -6.47 10.66
C LYS A 364 -3.11 -5.65 10.02
N PRO A 365 -2.81 -4.48 9.44
CA PRO A 365 -3.80 -3.75 8.64
C PRO A 365 -4.29 -4.57 7.46
N ASN A 366 -5.58 -4.47 7.14
CA ASN A 366 -6.18 -5.12 5.97
C ASN A 366 -5.82 -4.36 4.67
N ILE A 367 -4.57 -4.49 4.24
CA ILE A 367 -4.10 -3.98 2.94
C ILE A 367 -3.81 -5.16 2.01
N CYS A 368 -4.53 -5.24 0.91
CA CYS A 368 -4.35 -6.25 -0.12
C CYS A 368 -3.54 -5.68 -1.28
N VAL A 369 -2.29 -6.12 -1.41
CA VAL A 369 -1.53 -5.93 -2.66
C VAL A 369 -1.96 -7.04 -3.62
N LEU A 370 -2.51 -6.67 -4.77
CA LEU A 370 -2.95 -7.61 -5.79
C LEU A 370 -1.74 -8.18 -6.55
N GLU A 371 -1.61 -9.50 -6.54
CA GLU A 371 -0.54 -10.21 -7.21
C GLU A 371 -1.09 -11.15 -8.29
N ASN A 372 -0.30 -11.33 -9.35
CA ASN A 372 -0.63 -12.28 -10.41
C ASN A 372 -0.56 -13.72 -9.88
N VAL A 373 -1.67 -14.44 -10.00
CA VAL A 373 -1.75 -15.87 -9.67
C VAL A 373 -2.03 -16.66 -10.94
N ARG A 374 -1.06 -17.45 -11.39
CA ARG A 374 -1.17 -18.26 -12.61
C ARG A 374 -1.23 -19.73 -12.28
N PHE A 375 -2.08 -20.47 -12.99
CA PHE A 375 -2.19 -21.92 -12.80
C PHE A 375 -1.85 -22.67 -14.09
N ASP A 376 -0.94 -23.63 -14.03
CA ASP A 376 -0.82 -24.64 -15.09
C ASP A 376 -2.09 -25.53 -15.09
N GLU A 377 -2.54 -25.97 -16.27
CA GLU A 377 -3.77 -26.79 -16.36
C GLU A 377 -3.64 -28.11 -15.57
N ASP A 378 -2.46 -28.75 -15.65
CA ASP A 378 -2.20 -30.00 -14.94
C ASP A 378 -2.12 -29.80 -13.42
N GLU A 379 -1.46 -28.73 -12.93
CA GLU A 379 -1.36 -28.48 -11.49
C GLU A 379 -2.74 -28.23 -10.87
N LEU A 380 -3.60 -27.46 -11.55
CA LEU A 380 -4.92 -27.12 -11.02
C LEU A 380 -5.84 -28.34 -11.03
N LYS A 381 -5.71 -29.20 -12.05
CA LYS A 381 -6.44 -30.46 -12.14
C LYS A 381 -6.06 -31.42 -11.02
N GLU A 382 -4.76 -31.65 -10.79
CA GLU A 382 -4.28 -32.50 -9.69
C GLU A 382 -4.75 -31.99 -8.33
N TYR A 383 -4.65 -30.69 -8.10
CA TYR A 383 -5.13 -30.05 -6.87
C TYR A 383 -6.65 -30.20 -6.69
N THR A 384 -7.41 -30.01 -7.76
CA THR A 384 -8.87 -30.18 -7.74
C THR A 384 -9.26 -31.63 -7.42
N ASP A 385 -8.54 -32.60 -7.98
CA ASP A 385 -8.76 -34.03 -7.74
C ASP A 385 -8.45 -34.42 -6.29
N PHE A 386 -7.44 -33.79 -5.68
CA PHE A 386 -7.08 -34.00 -4.29
C PHE A 386 -8.09 -33.39 -3.30
N VAL A 387 -8.46 -32.13 -3.50
CA VAL A 387 -9.28 -31.37 -2.53
C VAL A 387 -10.77 -31.69 -2.63
N GLY A 388 -11.22 -32.07 -3.83
CA GLY A 388 -12.60 -32.45 -4.14
C GLY A 388 -13.14 -31.64 -5.32
N ARG A 389 -13.50 -32.33 -6.41
CA ARG A 389 -13.97 -31.71 -7.66
C ARG A 389 -15.19 -30.82 -7.49
N ASP A 390 -16.08 -31.18 -6.57
CA ASP A 390 -17.35 -30.47 -6.33
C ASP A 390 -17.14 -29.04 -5.80
N LEU A 391 -15.99 -28.75 -5.18
CA LEU A 391 -15.65 -27.41 -4.71
C LEU A 391 -15.27 -26.47 -5.87
N PHE A 392 -14.78 -27.01 -6.99
CA PHE A 392 -14.29 -26.24 -8.15
C PHE A 392 -15.36 -26.07 -9.21
N THR A 393 -16.41 -25.35 -8.81
CA THR A 393 -17.48 -24.89 -9.69
C THR A 393 -16.96 -23.95 -10.78
N ALA A 394 -17.75 -23.74 -11.84
CA ALA A 394 -17.37 -22.82 -12.92
C ALA A 394 -17.04 -21.39 -12.42
N PRO A 395 -17.84 -20.78 -11.50
CA PRO A 395 -17.49 -19.48 -10.92
C PRO A 395 -16.15 -19.47 -10.17
N LEU A 396 -15.83 -20.52 -9.41
CA LEU A 396 -14.55 -20.61 -8.73
C LEU A 396 -13.40 -20.68 -9.73
N ARG A 397 -13.50 -21.55 -10.75
CA ARG A 397 -12.47 -21.66 -11.80
C ARG A 397 -12.26 -20.36 -12.55
N SER A 398 -13.34 -19.68 -12.91
CA SER A 398 -13.28 -18.36 -13.55
C SER A 398 -12.58 -17.35 -12.65
N THR A 399 -12.98 -17.26 -11.37
CA THR A 399 -12.33 -16.38 -10.39
C THR A 399 -10.83 -16.63 -10.29
N LEU A 400 -10.39 -17.89 -10.22
CA LEU A 400 -8.96 -18.21 -10.15
C LEU A 400 -8.19 -17.71 -11.38
N ARG A 401 -8.79 -17.79 -12.57
CA ARG A 401 -8.20 -17.30 -13.83
C ARG A 401 -8.21 -15.77 -13.94
N GLN A 402 -9.15 -15.09 -13.29
CA GLN A 402 -9.22 -13.61 -13.31
C GLN A 402 -7.99 -12.93 -12.69
N PHE A 403 -7.28 -13.61 -11.78
CA PHE A 403 -6.08 -13.08 -11.13
C PHE A 403 -4.76 -13.32 -11.89
N GLU A 404 -4.79 -13.88 -13.11
CA GLU A 404 -3.56 -14.09 -13.90
C GLU A 404 -2.87 -12.79 -14.36
N GLU A 405 -3.65 -11.70 -14.41
CA GLU A 405 -3.27 -10.34 -14.82
C GLU A 405 -3.75 -9.29 -13.80
N ALA A 406 -3.70 -9.63 -12.51
CA ALA A 406 -4.06 -8.75 -11.40
C ALA A 406 -3.28 -7.43 -11.40
N ASP A 407 -2.00 -7.45 -11.82
CA ASP A 407 -1.15 -6.26 -11.97
C ASP A 407 -1.56 -5.33 -13.13
N ASN A 408 -2.42 -5.81 -14.03
CA ASN A 408 -2.90 -5.08 -15.19
C ASN A 408 -4.33 -4.56 -15.00
N PHE A 409 -5.20 -5.37 -14.39
CA PHE A 409 -6.62 -5.03 -14.18
C PHE A 409 -6.89 -4.41 -12.80
N GLY A 410 -6.10 -4.77 -11.79
CA GLY A 410 -6.26 -4.30 -10.41
C GLY A 410 -7.67 -4.54 -9.86
N SER A 411 -8.18 -3.57 -9.11
CA SER A 411 -9.48 -3.65 -8.44
C SER A 411 -10.69 -3.66 -9.37
N LEU A 412 -10.48 -3.53 -10.68
CA LEU A 412 -11.55 -3.72 -11.66
C LEU A 412 -12.00 -5.17 -11.77
N ILE A 413 -11.17 -6.15 -11.35
CA ILE A 413 -11.55 -7.56 -11.38
C ILE A 413 -12.88 -7.77 -10.62
N PRO A 414 -13.91 -8.34 -11.26
CA PRO A 414 -15.17 -8.73 -10.61
C PRO A 414 -15.19 -10.24 -10.36
N PRO A 415 -14.91 -10.70 -9.12
CA PRO A 415 -14.96 -12.14 -8.80
C PRO A 415 -16.32 -12.74 -9.11
N ASP A 416 -16.33 -13.88 -9.82
CA ASP A 416 -17.58 -14.60 -10.14
C ASP A 416 -18.10 -15.42 -8.95
N VAL A 417 -17.21 -15.78 -8.03
CA VAL A 417 -17.56 -16.46 -6.78
C VAL A 417 -18.23 -15.50 -5.80
N THR A 418 -19.34 -15.91 -5.20
CA THR A 418 -20.13 -15.05 -4.30
C THR A 418 -19.90 -15.32 -2.80
N ASP A 419 -19.56 -16.56 -2.44
CA ASP A 419 -19.25 -16.96 -1.05
C ASP A 419 -17.76 -17.27 -0.89
N VAL A 420 -16.93 -16.23 -0.99
CA VAL A 420 -15.47 -16.37 -0.85
C VAL A 420 -15.09 -16.83 0.56
N ASP A 421 -15.69 -16.24 1.59
CA ASP A 421 -15.42 -16.55 3.00
C ASP A 421 -15.69 -18.02 3.33
N GLY A 422 -16.83 -18.55 2.87
CA GLY A 422 -17.16 -19.97 3.04
C GLY A 422 -16.15 -20.88 2.35
N MET A 423 -15.73 -20.54 1.13
CA MET A 423 -14.73 -21.31 0.38
C MET A 423 -13.36 -21.28 1.04
N LEU A 424 -12.90 -20.12 1.52
CA LEU A 424 -11.64 -19.99 2.25
C LEU A 424 -11.62 -20.89 3.48
N ARG A 425 -12.67 -20.84 4.32
CA ARG A 425 -12.77 -21.70 5.52
C ARG A 425 -12.71 -23.19 5.18
N ILE A 426 -13.42 -23.61 4.12
CA ILE A 426 -13.40 -25.01 3.68
C ILE A 426 -12.00 -25.41 3.23
N LEU A 427 -11.35 -24.60 2.41
CA LEU A 427 -10.03 -24.92 1.86
C LEU A 427 -8.94 -24.88 2.94
N GLU A 428 -8.92 -23.88 3.81
CA GLU A 428 -7.96 -23.78 4.91
C GLU A 428 -8.04 -24.96 5.89
N SER A 429 -9.20 -25.62 6.00
CA SER A 429 -9.35 -26.84 6.80
C SER A 429 -8.72 -28.09 6.17
N LYS A 430 -8.30 -28.04 4.91
CA LYS A 430 -7.74 -29.19 4.18
C LYS A 430 -6.28 -29.40 4.55
N ASN A 431 -5.95 -30.63 4.93
CA ASN A 431 -4.56 -30.99 5.20
C ASN A 431 -3.81 -31.35 3.90
N VAL A 432 -2.93 -30.44 3.46
CA VAL A 432 -2.08 -30.61 2.27
C VAL A 432 -0.59 -30.79 2.61
N SER A 433 -0.23 -30.87 3.90
CA SER A 433 1.18 -30.78 4.36
C SER A 433 2.07 -31.94 3.91
N GLY A 434 1.49 -33.07 3.49
CA GLY A 434 2.22 -34.25 3.03
C GLY A 434 2.58 -34.25 1.54
N GLN A 435 2.16 -33.24 0.77
CA GLN A 435 2.32 -33.21 -0.69
C GLN A 435 2.81 -31.84 -1.15
N LEU A 436 4.12 -31.72 -1.43
CA LEU A 436 4.76 -30.42 -1.70
C LEU A 436 4.09 -29.63 -2.83
N PHE A 437 3.85 -30.25 -3.99
CA PHE A 437 3.23 -29.60 -5.14
C PHE A 437 1.79 -29.17 -4.86
N ILE A 438 0.97 -30.05 -4.28
CA ILE A 438 -0.40 -29.72 -3.86
C ILE A 438 -0.40 -28.58 -2.84
N SER A 439 0.54 -28.55 -1.90
CA SER A 439 0.66 -27.47 -0.94
C SER A 439 1.00 -26.14 -1.62
N MET A 440 1.83 -26.13 -2.66
CA MET A 440 2.14 -24.90 -3.42
C MET A 440 0.90 -24.40 -4.18
N THR A 441 0.22 -25.27 -4.92
CA THR A 441 -1.02 -24.90 -5.64
C THR A 441 -2.13 -24.49 -4.66
N HIS A 442 -2.22 -25.13 -3.49
CA HIS A 442 -3.13 -24.75 -2.42
C HIS A 442 -2.93 -23.31 -1.96
N GLN A 443 -1.68 -22.90 -1.70
CA GLN A 443 -1.38 -21.52 -1.31
C GLN A 443 -1.74 -20.52 -2.42
N LYS A 444 -1.51 -20.86 -3.70
CA LYS A 444 -1.93 -20.02 -4.84
C LYS A 444 -3.45 -19.86 -4.90
N VAL A 445 -4.21 -20.94 -4.68
CA VAL A 445 -5.69 -20.87 -4.64
C VAL A 445 -6.17 -20.03 -3.46
N LEU A 446 -5.59 -20.19 -2.26
CA LEU A 446 -5.92 -19.36 -1.11
C LEU A 446 -5.56 -17.88 -1.35
N GLN A 447 -4.44 -17.59 -2.00
CA GLN A 447 -4.04 -16.22 -2.36
C GLN A 447 -5.06 -15.59 -3.31
N ALA A 448 -5.42 -16.26 -4.41
CA ALA A 448 -6.43 -15.77 -5.35
C ALA A 448 -7.78 -15.53 -4.67
N LEU A 449 -8.21 -16.43 -3.77
CA LEU A 449 -9.46 -16.26 -3.02
C LEU A 449 -9.39 -15.12 -2.00
N ARG A 450 -8.28 -14.93 -1.29
CA ARG A 450 -8.11 -13.77 -0.40
C ARG A 450 -8.18 -12.46 -1.20
N GLN A 451 -7.56 -12.40 -2.38
CA GLN A 451 -7.69 -11.23 -3.27
C GLN A 451 -9.15 -11.04 -3.74
N ALA A 452 -9.86 -12.13 -4.04
CA ALA A 452 -11.29 -12.10 -4.39
C ALA A 452 -12.18 -11.59 -3.26
N ASP A 453 -11.87 -11.93 -2.01
CA ASP A 453 -12.61 -11.48 -0.84
C ASP A 453 -12.54 -9.95 -0.69
N TYR A 454 -11.37 -9.35 -0.90
CA TYR A 454 -11.23 -7.88 -0.91
C TYR A 454 -12.05 -7.23 -2.03
N LEU A 455 -12.22 -7.91 -3.16
CA LEU A 455 -13.00 -7.45 -4.31
C LEU A 455 -14.48 -7.87 -4.26
N SER A 456 -14.94 -8.44 -3.16
CA SER A 456 -16.34 -8.85 -2.99
C SER A 456 -17.22 -7.73 -2.40
N PRO A 457 -18.53 -7.70 -2.70
CA PRO A 457 -19.47 -6.67 -2.22
C PRO A 457 -19.68 -6.77 -0.70
N LYS A 458 -19.01 -5.91 0.09
CA LYS A 458 -19.12 -5.94 1.56
C LYS A 458 -18.89 -4.60 2.26
N TYR A 459 -18.71 -3.52 1.52
CA TYR A 459 -18.29 -2.24 2.09
C TYR A 459 -19.46 -1.29 2.30
N HIS A 460 -19.53 -0.70 3.48
CA HIS A 460 -20.50 0.33 3.81
C HIS A 460 -20.09 1.67 3.22
N VAL A 461 -18.78 1.87 3.09
CA VAL A 461 -18.17 3.08 2.54
C VAL A 461 -17.08 2.69 1.54
N VAL A 462 -17.07 3.32 0.36
CA VAL A 462 -15.98 3.16 -0.63
C VAL A 462 -15.48 4.54 -1.05
N ILE A 463 -14.24 4.87 -0.70
CA ILE A 463 -13.60 6.14 -1.08
C ILE A 463 -12.43 5.87 -2.02
N ALA A 464 -12.28 6.66 -3.08
CA ALA A 464 -11.23 6.41 -4.04
C ALA A 464 -10.75 7.69 -4.74
N ASN A 465 -9.43 7.74 -4.96
CA ASN A 465 -8.82 8.50 -6.03
C ASN A 465 -8.40 7.51 -7.12
N PRO A 466 -9.32 7.06 -7.99
CA PRO A 466 -9.04 6.02 -8.96
C PRO A 466 -7.90 6.39 -9.93
N PRO A 467 -7.27 5.40 -10.60
CA PRO A 467 -6.24 5.66 -11.59
C PRO A 467 -6.77 6.40 -12.83
N TYR A 468 -6.04 7.40 -13.32
CA TYR A 468 -6.40 8.16 -14.53
C TYR A 468 -5.56 7.69 -15.72
N MET A 469 -6.18 7.04 -16.69
CA MET A 469 -5.50 6.56 -17.90
C MET A 469 -6.51 6.39 -19.03
N GLY A 470 -6.57 7.36 -19.93
CA GLY A 470 -7.40 7.27 -21.13
C GLY A 470 -6.91 6.18 -22.11
N GLY A 471 -7.79 5.72 -22.99
CA GLY A 471 -7.50 4.62 -23.94
C GLY A 471 -6.25 4.77 -24.82
N LYS A 472 -5.72 6.00 -24.99
CA LYS A 472 -4.44 6.21 -25.69
C LYS A 472 -3.22 5.72 -24.88
N GLY A 473 -3.29 5.71 -23.55
CA GLY A 473 -2.22 5.24 -22.67
C GLY A 473 -2.23 3.73 -22.42
N MET A 474 -3.42 3.13 -22.42
CA MET A 474 -3.63 1.71 -22.10
C MET A 474 -2.88 0.77 -23.04
N ASN A 475 -2.31 -0.31 -22.49
CA ASN A 475 -1.84 -1.43 -23.30
C ASN A 475 -3.01 -2.17 -23.96
N GLY A 476 -2.70 -2.95 -25.00
CA GLY A 476 -3.71 -3.63 -25.80
C GLY A 476 -4.56 -4.63 -25.00
N ARG A 477 -3.98 -5.26 -23.98
CA ARG A 477 -4.67 -6.28 -23.18
C ARG A 477 -5.68 -5.66 -22.22
N LEU A 478 -5.28 -4.61 -21.49
CA LEU A 478 -6.16 -3.80 -20.65
C LEU A 478 -7.30 -3.16 -21.47
N ALA A 479 -6.98 -2.58 -22.62
CA ALA A 479 -7.99 -1.96 -23.49
C ALA A 479 -9.03 -2.97 -24.00
N ALA A 480 -8.60 -4.17 -24.38
CA ALA A 480 -9.51 -5.25 -24.77
C ALA A 480 -10.38 -5.71 -23.60
N TRP A 481 -9.77 -5.92 -22.43
CA TRP A 481 -10.49 -6.35 -21.24
C TRP A 481 -11.55 -5.35 -20.78
N LEU A 482 -11.25 -4.05 -20.77
CA LEU A 482 -12.24 -2.99 -20.50
C LEU A 482 -13.37 -2.96 -21.53
N LYS A 483 -13.07 -3.26 -22.80
CA LYS A 483 -14.10 -3.34 -23.83
C LYS A 483 -15.07 -4.49 -23.56
N ASP A 484 -14.57 -5.61 -23.05
CA ASP A 484 -15.36 -6.81 -22.80
C ASP A 484 -16.16 -6.72 -21.50
N ASN A 485 -15.60 -6.10 -20.45
CA ASN A 485 -16.19 -6.07 -19.10
C ASN A 485 -16.84 -4.72 -18.73
N TYR A 486 -16.36 -3.60 -19.30
CA TYR A 486 -16.80 -2.24 -18.96
C TYR A 486 -17.16 -1.44 -20.22
N SER A 487 -17.83 -2.09 -21.17
CA SER A 487 -17.99 -1.58 -22.54
C SER A 487 -18.59 -0.17 -22.65
N ASP A 488 -19.41 0.22 -21.67
CA ASP A 488 -20.09 1.51 -21.57
C ASP A 488 -19.25 2.62 -20.92
N VAL A 489 -18.23 2.26 -20.15
CA VAL A 489 -17.38 3.18 -19.37
C VAL A 489 -15.87 2.96 -19.60
N LYS A 490 -15.52 2.29 -20.71
CA LYS A 490 -14.15 1.89 -21.11
C LYS A 490 -13.22 3.04 -21.54
N SER A 491 -13.69 4.28 -21.55
CA SER A 491 -12.97 5.41 -22.16
C SER A 491 -11.76 5.84 -21.32
N ASP A 492 -11.84 5.67 -20.00
CA ASP A 492 -10.77 5.90 -19.03
C ASP A 492 -10.87 4.87 -17.89
N LEU A 493 -9.78 4.64 -17.17
CA LEU A 493 -9.80 3.77 -15.98
C LEU A 493 -10.67 4.37 -14.88
N PHE A 494 -10.63 5.68 -14.65
CA PHE A 494 -11.41 6.28 -13.55
C PHE A 494 -12.92 6.04 -13.74
N SER A 495 -13.42 6.03 -14.98
CA SER A 495 -14.83 5.80 -15.25
C SER A 495 -15.26 4.36 -15.03
N ALA A 496 -14.38 3.39 -15.32
CA ALA A 496 -14.62 1.98 -14.98
C ALA A 496 -14.58 1.77 -13.46
N PHE A 497 -13.64 2.41 -12.76
CA PHE A 497 -13.55 2.39 -11.30
C PHE A 497 -14.79 2.97 -10.62
N MET A 498 -15.36 4.06 -11.14
CA MET A 498 -16.61 4.62 -10.59
C MET A 498 -17.74 3.59 -10.59
N VAL A 499 -17.93 2.85 -11.69
CA VAL A 499 -18.95 1.79 -11.76
C VAL A 499 -18.58 0.65 -10.83
N ARG A 500 -17.33 0.15 -10.91
CA ARG A 500 -16.87 -0.96 -10.09
C ARG A 500 -17.02 -0.70 -8.60
N ASN A 501 -16.71 0.50 -8.14
CA ASN A 501 -16.83 0.86 -6.73
C ASN A 501 -18.27 0.80 -6.22
N THR A 502 -19.28 1.03 -7.08
CA THR A 502 -20.70 0.82 -6.71
C THR A 502 -21.07 -0.65 -6.53
N GLU A 503 -20.32 -1.56 -7.14
CA GLU A 503 -20.48 -3.01 -6.98
C GLU A 503 -19.77 -3.51 -5.73
N LEU A 504 -18.70 -2.84 -5.29
CA LEU A 504 -18.02 -3.13 -4.02
C LEU A 504 -18.84 -2.64 -2.81
N ALA A 505 -19.53 -1.51 -2.97
CA ALA A 505 -20.37 -0.94 -1.94
C ALA A 505 -21.69 -1.71 -1.77
N LEU A 506 -22.14 -1.84 -0.52
CA LEU A 506 -23.47 -2.33 -0.20
C LEU A 506 -24.56 -1.39 -0.79
N PRO A 507 -25.79 -1.88 -1.02
CA PRO A 507 -26.92 -1.02 -1.35
C PRO A 507 -27.07 0.10 -0.29
N LYS A 508 -27.27 1.34 -0.73
CA LYS A 508 -27.30 2.55 0.14
C LYS A 508 -26.00 2.84 0.90
N GLY A 509 -24.91 2.15 0.59
CA GLY A 509 -23.56 2.50 1.04
C GLY A 509 -23.14 3.86 0.50
N GLN A 510 -22.18 4.50 1.17
CA GLN A 510 -21.69 5.82 0.79
C GLN A 510 -20.40 5.70 -0.03
N LEU A 511 -20.28 6.46 -1.10
CA LEU A 511 -19.10 6.50 -1.94
C LEU A 511 -18.52 7.91 -2.03
N GLY A 512 -17.20 7.99 -2.20
CA GLY A 512 -16.48 9.24 -2.41
C GLY A 512 -15.45 9.10 -3.52
N PHE A 513 -15.42 10.05 -4.45
CA PHE A 513 -14.53 10.00 -5.61
C PHE A 513 -13.81 11.31 -5.84
N MET A 514 -12.51 11.21 -6.15
CA MET A 514 -11.75 12.27 -6.82
C MET A 514 -11.50 11.85 -8.27
N SER A 515 -11.84 12.69 -9.25
CA SER A 515 -11.68 12.34 -10.67
C SER A 515 -11.41 13.55 -11.55
N PRO A 516 -10.96 13.37 -12.80
CA PRO A 516 -11.03 14.41 -13.82
C PRO A 516 -12.49 14.85 -14.00
N PHE A 517 -12.76 16.15 -14.13
CA PHE A 517 -14.16 16.62 -14.25
C PHE A 517 -14.80 16.36 -15.63
N VAL A 518 -14.02 15.91 -16.60
CA VAL A 518 -14.45 15.77 -18.01
C VAL A 518 -15.62 14.82 -18.18
N TRP A 519 -15.83 13.90 -17.23
CA TRP A 519 -16.99 13.00 -17.22
C TRP A 519 -18.33 13.73 -17.14
N MET A 520 -18.36 14.97 -16.64
CA MET A 520 -19.57 15.77 -16.56
C MET A 520 -19.99 16.35 -17.93
N PHE A 521 -19.07 16.46 -18.90
CA PHE A 521 -19.30 17.29 -20.08
C PHE A 521 -19.20 16.56 -21.42
N ILE A 522 -18.23 15.65 -21.60
CA ILE A 522 -17.93 15.12 -22.94
C ILE A 522 -18.76 13.87 -23.29
N SER A 523 -18.98 13.63 -24.59
CA SER A 523 -19.82 12.52 -25.08
C SER A 523 -19.30 11.13 -24.72
N SER A 524 -17.97 10.95 -24.58
CA SER A 524 -17.36 9.67 -24.20
C SER A 524 -17.83 9.14 -22.83
N PHE A 525 -18.38 10.01 -21.97
CA PHE A 525 -18.87 9.65 -20.63
C PHE A 525 -20.40 9.79 -20.50
N GLU A 526 -21.14 9.90 -21.60
CA GLU A 526 -22.61 10.01 -21.57
C GLU A 526 -23.26 8.82 -20.84
N LYS A 527 -22.82 7.60 -21.13
CA LYS A 527 -23.34 6.39 -20.47
C LYS A 527 -23.02 6.35 -18.98
N LEU A 528 -21.85 6.84 -18.57
CA LEU A 528 -21.49 6.98 -17.16
C LEU A 528 -22.43 7.97 -16.45
N ARG A 529 -22.71 9.13 -17.05
CA ARG A 529 -23.66 10.10 -16.49
C ARG A 529 -25.06 9.50 -16.37
N SER A 530 -25.54 8.82 -17.41
CA SER A 530 -26.82 8.11 -17.39
C SER A 530 -26.87 7.04 -16.30
N PHE A 531 -25.78 6.32 -16.06
CA PHE A 531 -25.68 5.35 -14.96
C PHE A 531 -25.79 6.04 -13.60
N LEU A 532 -24.99 7.08 -13.35
CA LEU A 532 -24.96 7.78 -12.07
C LEU A 532 -26.30 8.45 -11.74
N ILE A 533 -26.92 9.15 -12.70
CA ILE A 533 -28.16 9.91 -12.46
C ILE A 533 -29.38 8.99 -12.29
N ASN A 534 -29.46 7.89 -13.04
CA ASN A 534 -30.65 7.04 -13.04
C ASN A 534 -30.58 5.88 -12.04
N GLN A 535 -29.40 5.55 -11.50
CA GLN A 535 -29.22 4.39 -10.61
C GLN A 535 -28.59 4.73 -9.27
N LYS A 536 -28.02 5.93 -9.12
CA LYS A 536 -27.35 6.40 -7.92
C LYS A 536 -27.86 7.81 -7.57
N THR A 537 -27.33 8.36 -6.49
CA THR A 537 -27.63 9.73 -6.04
C THR A 537 -26.34 10.43 -5.69
N ILE A 538 -26.00 11.50 -6.42
CA ILE A 538 -24.85 12.35 -6.09
C ILE A 538 -25.24 13.21 -4.89
N THR A 539 -24.62 12.93 -3.74
CA THR A 539 -24.96 13.58 -2.46
C THR A 539 -24.25 14.91 -2.24
N SER A 540 -23.09 15.10 -2.87
CA SER A 540 -22.38 16.37 -2.90
C SER A 540 -21.35 16.39 -4.03
N LEU A 541 -21.08 17.57 -4.59
CA LEU A 541 -20.09 17.74 -5.67
C LEU A 541 -19.38 19.08 -5.55
N VAL A 542 -18.05 19.02 -5.57
CA VAL A 542 -17.15 20.18 -5.63
C VAL A 542 -16.38 20.11 -6.94
N GLN A 543 -16.66 21.07 -7.83
CA GLN A 543 -15.85 21.30 -9.02
C GLN A 543 -14.76 22.33 -8.68
N LEU A 544 -13.50 21.96 -8.87
CA LEU A 544 -12.38 22.87 -8.66
C LEU A 544 -12.11 23.70 -9.92
N GLU A 545 -11.67 24.94 -9.74
CA GLU A 545 -11.18 25.76 -10.85
C GLU A 545 -9.92 25.13 -11.47
N TYR A 546 -9.62 25.50 -12.73
CA TYR A 546 -8.45 24.99 -13.46
C TYR A 546 -7.11 25.21 -12.72
N SER A 547 -7.04 26.20 -11.84
CA SER A 547 -5.90 26.54 -10.97
C SER A 547 -6.03 26.05 -9.53
N GLY A 548 -7.06 25.27 -9.19
CA GLY A 548 -7.30 24.78 -7.83
C GLY A 548 -6.28 23.74 -7.34
N PHE A 549 -5.36 23.29 -8.21
CA PHE A 549 -4.35 22.31 -7.86
C PHE A 549 -2.99 22.55 -8.54
N ASP A 550 -2.04 23.08 -7.78
CA ASP A 550 -0.64 23.18 -8.19
C ASP A 550 -0.03 21.77 -8.30
N GLY A 551 0.03 21.23 -9.53
CA GLY A 551 0.66 19.94 -9.82
C GLY A 551 -0.21 18.91 -10.55
N ALA A 552 -1.51 19.18 -10.75
CA ALA A 552 -2.33 18.38 -11.69
C ALA A 552 -2.33 19.06 -13.05
N THR A 553 -1.91 18.32 -14.07
CA THR A 553 -2.10 18.67 -15.49
C THR A 553 -3.52 18.43 -15.96
N VAL A 554 -4.39 17.88 -15.10
CA VAL A 554 -5.78 17.50 -15.42
C VAL A 554 -6.72 18.20 -14.44
N PRO A 555 -7.71 18.95 -14.92
CA PRO A 555 -8.72 19.56 -14.07
C PRO A 555 -9.58 18.51 -13.35
N ILE A 556 -9.72 18.67 -12.03
CA ILE A 556 -10.30 17.67 -11.12
C ILE A 556 -11.63 18.14 -10.49
N CYS A 557 -12.44 17.19 -10.07
CA CYS A 557 -13.58 17.38 -9.17
C CYS A 557 -13.55 16.31 -8.07
N THR A 558 -14.23 16.60 -6.96
CA THR A 558 -14.46 15.64 -5.88
C THR A 558 -15.95 15.58 -5.55
N PHE A 559 -16.51 14.40 -5.34
CA PHE A 559 -17.94 14.24 -5.13
C PHE A 559 -18.25 12.97 -4.33
N THR A 560 -19.42 12.96 -3.69
CA THR A 560 -19.93 11.79 -2.96
C THR A 560 -21.23 11.29 -3.57
N VAL A 561 -21.47 9.99 -3.41
CA VAL A 561 -22.59 9.27 -4.03
C VAL A 561 -23.17 8.31 -3.02
N GLU A 562 -24.49 8.25 -2.90
CA GLU A 562 -25.17 7.13 -2.26
C GLU A 562 -25.40 6.01 -3.28
N ASN A 563 -25.15 4.76 -2.89
CA ASN A 563 -25.35 3.57 -3.71
C ASN A 563 -26.83 3.16 -3.84
N ALA A 564 -27.69 4.14 -4.10
CA ALA A 564 -29.11 3.98 -4.35
C ALA A 564 -29.58 5.18 -5.18
N HIS A 565 -30.64 4.98 -5.96
CA HIS A 565 -31.32 6.08 -6.61
C HIS A 565 -32.41 6.62 -5.67
N ASN A 566 -32.29 7.89 -5.32
CA ASN A 566 -33.30 8.67 -4.62
C ASN A 566 -33.81 9.78 -5.57
N PRO A 567 -35.02 9.64 -6.15
CA PRO A 567 -35.58 10.60 -7.10
C PRO A 567 -35.97 11.92 -6.43
N ASP A 568 -36.17 11.91 -5.11
CA ASP A 568 -36.54 13.08 -4.31
C ASP A 568 -35.30 13.83 -3.79
N PHE A 569 -34.09 13.34 -4.13
CA PHE A 569 -32.84 13.99 -3.79
C PHE A 569 -32.53 15.11 -4.79
N GLY A 570 -32.86 16.33 -4.40
CA GLY A 570 -32.53 17.55 -5.11
C GLY A 570 -32.29 18.70 -4.13
N PRO A 571 -31.71 19.82 -4.59
CA PRO A 571 -31.70 21.07 -3.82
C PRO A 571 -33.12 21.58 -3.53
#